data_AF-A0A410UN85-F1
#
_entry.id   AF-A0A410UN85-F1
#
_cell.length_a   1.000
_cell.length_b   1.000
_cell.length_c   1.000
_cell.angle_alpha   90.00
_cell.angle_beta   90.00
_cell.angle_gamma   90.00
#
_symmetry.space_group_name_H-M   'P 1'
#
loop_
_entity.id
_entity.type
_entity.pdbx_description
1 polymer ?
#
loop_
_entity_poly.entity_id
_entity_poly.type
_entity_poly.pdbx_seq_one_letter_code
_entity_poly.pdbx_strand_id
1 'polypeptide(L)'
;MKYLQNQAVATPVGRVLAFRPRHLAAAPAHALYGDALERGWHQHSIKLLAETTAQPMQVVTPMYEQVLAELRPAARLKDYLPIFVSRRVRRMLGA
;
A
#
# COMPACT_ATOMS: atom_id res chain seq x y z
N MET A 1 -4.77 51.52 -26.89
CA MET A 1 -5.16 50.88 -25.61
C MET A 1 -5.38 49.39 -25.87
N LYS A 2 -4.32 48.57 -25.73
CA LYS A 2 -4.34 47.13 -26.00
C LYS A 2 -4.51 46.39 -24.68
N TYR A 3 -5.53 45.53 -24.60
CA TYR A 3 -5.81 44.65 -23.47
C TYR A 3 -4.64 43.67 -23.26
N LEU A 4 -4.06 43.66 -22.05
CA LEU A 4 -3.05 42.69 -21.64
C LEU A 4 -3.74 41.41 -21.17
N GLN A 5 -3.44 40.33 -21.90
CA GLN A 5 -3.94 38.97 -21.70
C GLN A 5 -3.36 38.33 -20.44
N ASN A 6 -4.27 37.74 -19.65
CA ASN A 6 -4.01 36.73 -18.64
C ASN A 6 -3.15 35.58 -19.20
N GLN A 7 -2.08 35.24 -18.50
CA GLN A 7 -1.45 33.93 -18.62
C GLN A 7 -1.44 33.26 -17.24
N ALA A 8 -2.45 32.42 -17.02
CA ALA A 8 -2.43 31.45 -15.94
C ALA A 8 -1.50 30.30 -16.36
N VAL A 9 -0.39 30.15 -15.63
CA VAL A 9 0.53 29.02 -15.81
C VAL A 9 -0.11 27.80 -15.16
N ALA A 10 -0.71 26.94 -15.97
CA ALA A 10 -1.20 25.64 -15.55
C ALA A 10 -0.02 24.67 -15.41
N THR A 11 0.46 24.45 -14.18
CA THR A 11 1.36 23.34 -13.86
C THR A 11 0.60 22.01 -13.91
N PRO A 12 1.02 21.01 -14.70
CA PRO A 12 0.45 19.68 -14.65
C PRO A 12 1.10 18.89 -13.49
N VAL A 13 0.56 19.00 -12.28
CA VAL A 13 0.94 18.10 -11.19
C VAL A 13 0.09 16.83 -11.28
N GLY A 14 0.30 16.08 -12.36
CA GLY A 14 -0.39 14.84 -12.66
C GLY A 14 0.62 13.74 -12.94
N ARG A 15 1.20 13.16 -11.90
CA ARG A 15 1.86 11.85 -11.99
C ARG A 15 1.25 10.91 -10.97
N VAL A 16 0.02 10.51 -11.24
CA VAL A 16 -0.57 9.32 -10.61
C VAL A 16 0.32 8.16 -11.06
N LEU A 17 1.07 7.58 -10.12
CA LEU A 17 1.81 6.35 -10.35
C LEU A 17 0.78 5.30 -10.77
N ALA A 18 0.69 5.05 -12.09
CA ALA A 18 -0.18 4.03 -12.63
C ALA A 18 0.20 2.69 -11.97
N PHE A 19 -0.70 2.21 -11.12
CA PHE A 19 -0.60 0.90 -10.48
C PHE A 19 -0.67 -0.14 -11.58
N ARG A 20 0.51 -0.60 -12.02
CA ARG A 20 0.61 -1.69 -12.99
C ARG A 20 0.74 -2.98 -12.18
N PRO A 21 -0.31 -3.82 -12.09
CA PRO A 21 -0.18 -5.09 -11.40
C PRO A 21 0.70 -5.97 -12.30
N ARG A 22 1.96 -6.17 -11.90
CA ARG A 22 2.71 -7.33 -12.40
C ARG A 22 2.00 -8.54 -11.84
N HIS A 23 1.58 -9.46 -12.72
CA HIS A 23 1.17 -10.82 -12.37
C HIS A 23 2.33 -11.52 -11.62
N LEU A 24 2.44 -11.23 -10.32
CA LEU A 24 3.23 -12.00 -9.37
C LEU A 24 2.27 -13.08 -8.88
N ALA A 25 2.55 -14.32 -9.25
CA ALA A 25 1.88 -15.47 -8.67
C ALA A 25 1.83 -15.28 -7.14
N ALA A 26 0.63 -15.38 -6.56
CA ALA A 26 0.42 -15.20 -5.13
C ALA A 26 1.34 -16.18 -4.40
N ALA A 27 2.41 -15.67 -3.79
CA ALA A 27 3.31 -16.48 -3.00
C ALA A 27 2.47 -17.14 -1.89
N PRO A 28 2.68 -18.44 -1.58
CA PRO A 28 1.93 -19.08 -0.51
C PRO A 28 2.13 -18.27 0.78
N ALA A 29 1.06 -18.01 1.53
CA ALA A 29 1.08 -17.14 2.71
C ALA A 29 2.19 -17.46 3.73
N HIS A 30 2.64 -18.72 3.78
CA HIS A 30 3.76 -19.18 4.61
C HIS A 30 5.13 -18.66 4.19
N ALA A 31 5.31 -18.27 2.92
CA ALA A 31 6.56 -17.72 2.38
C ALA A 31 6.68 -16.19 2.56
N LEU A 32 5.57 -15.51 2.89
CA LEU A 32 5.54 -14.05 3.07
C LEU A 32 5.99 -13.60 4.46
N TYR A 33 5.73 -14.42 5.47
CA TYR A 33 6.13 -14.18 6.86
C TYR A 33 7.39 -15.00 7.18
N GLY A 34 8.35 -14.41 7.88
CA GLY A 34 9.63 -15.06 8.23
C GLY A 34 9.49 -16.06 9.38
N ASP A 35 8.73 -15.70 10.41
CA ASP A 35 8.45 -16.57 11.55
C ASP A 35 7.01 -16.36 12.10
N ALA A 36 6.66 -17.07 13.18
CA ALA A 36 5.34 -17.00 13.80
C ALA A 36 5.09 -15.66 14.52
N LEU A 37 6.13 -15.03 15.06
CA LEU A 37 6.04 -13.75 15.76
C LEU A 37 5.75 -12.63 14.76
N GLU A 38 6.54 -12.56 13.68
CA GLU A 38 6.36 -11.65 12.55
C GLU A 38 4.97 -11.81 11.95
N ARG A 39 4.52 -13.05 11.75
CA ARG A 39 3.16 -13.34 11.29
C ARG A 39 2.11 -12.73 12.22
N GLY A 40 2.27 -12.86 13.53
CA GLY A 40 1.37 -12.27 14.53
C GLY A 40 1.28 -10.74 14.40
N TRP A 41 2.40 -10.05 14.20
CA TRP A 41 2.42 -8.60 14.01
C TRP A 41 1.72 -8.16 12.72
N HIS A 42 1.92 -8.89 11.63
CA HIS A 42 1.21 -8.64 10.37
C HIS A 42 -0.29 -8.90 10.50
N GLN A 43 -0.69 -10.00 11.12
CA GLN A 43 -2.11 -10.31 11.36
C GLN A 43 -2.79 -9.25 12.23
N HIS A 44 -2.12 -8.80 13.29
CA HIS A 44 -2.61 -7.69 14.12
C HIS A 44 -2.78 -6.41 13.29
N SER A 45 -1.81 -6.08 12.43
CA SER A 45 -1.88 -4.92 11.55
C SER A 45 -3.02 -5.01 10.53
N ILE A 46 -3.24 -6.20 9.93
CA ILE A 46 -4.35 -6.46 8.99
C ILE A 46 -5.69 -6.27 9.70
N LYS A 47 -5.83 -6.81 10.92
CA LYS A 47 -7.05 -6.66 11.72
C LYS A 47 -7.34 -5.18 12.03
N LEU A 48 -6.36 -4.46 12.57
CA LEU A 48 -6.51 -3.03 12.84
C LEU A 48 -6.82 -2.23 11.57
N LEU A 49 -6.20 -2.59 10.45
CA LEU A 49 -6.45 -1.92 9.17
C LEU A 49 -7.87 -2.16 8.67
N ALA A 50 -8.38 -3.39 8.76
CA ALA A 50 -9.77 -3.72 8.43
C ALA A 50 -10.77 -2.94 9.29
N GLU A 51 -10.56 -2.92 10.61
CA GLU A 51 -11.39 -2.17 11.55
C GLU A 51 -11.39 -0.66 11.25
N THR A 52 -10.20 -0.06 11.08
CA THR A 52 -10.05 1.38 10.88
C THR A 52 -10.52 1.88 9.51
N THR A 53 -10.60 1.01 8.51
CA THR A 53 -11.09 1.37 7.16
C THR A 53 -12.52 0.91 6.91
N ALA A 54 -13.16 0.27 7.91
CA ALA A 54 -14.48 -0.36 7.78
C ALA A 54 -14.55 -1.34 6.59
N GLN A 55 -13.44 -2.00 6.26
CA GLN A 55 -13.34 -2.98 5.19
C GLN A 55 -13.29 -4.40 5.74
N PRO A 56 -13.88 -5.39 5.05
CA PRO A 56 -13.79 -6.78 5.47
C PRO A 56 -12.35 -7.31 5.35
N MET A 57 -11.95 -8.17 6.29
CA MET A 57 -10.60 -8.77 6.29
C MET A 57 -10.29 -9.53 4.99
N GLN A 58 -11.31 -10.10 4.34
CA GLN A 58 -11.17 -10.80 3.05
C GLN A 58 -10.70 -9.87 1.91
N VAL A 59 -10.97 -8.57 2.01
CA VAL A 59 -10.50 -7.56 1.06
C VAL A 59 -9.13 -7.02 1.48
N VAL A 60 -8.95 -6.73 2.76
CA VAL A 60 -7.72 -6.11 3.26
C VAL A 60 -6.52 -7.07 3.21
N THR A 61 -6.72 -8.34 3.55
CA THR A 61 -5.65 -9.35 3.60
C THR A 61 -4.89 -9.51 2.27
N PRO A 62 -5.55 -9.79 1.12
CA PRO A 62 -4.83 -9.94 -0.14
C PRO A 62 -4.13 -8.66 -0.59
N MET A 63 -4.72 -7.48 -0.36
CA MET A 63 -4.08 -6.20 -0.67
C MET A 63 -2.83 -5.98 0.18
N TYR A 64 -2.92 -6.29 1.48
CA TYR A 64 -1.82 -6.19 2.41
C TYR A 64 -0.67 -7.12 2.04
N GLU A 65 -0.98 -8.39 1.78
CA GLU A 65 0.01 -9.40 1.40
C GLU A 65 0.70 -9.07 0.07
N GLN A 66 -0.04 -8.54 -0.90
CA GLN A 66 0.55 -8.04 -2.14
C GLN A 66 1.55 -6.91 -1.88
N VAL A 67 1.17 -5.91 -1.09
CA VAL A 67 2.06 -4.79 -0.75
C VAL A 67 3.27 -5.26 0.07
N LEU A 68 3.07 -6.22 0.98
CA LEU A 68 4.16 -6.83 1.75
C LEU A 68 5.15 -7.55 0.82
N ALA A 69 4.66 -8.32 -0.16
CA ALA A 69 5.50 -9.01 -1.14
C ALA A 69 6.36 -8.03 -1.95
N GLU A 70 5.82 -6.87 -2.29
CA GLU A 70 6.54 -5.83 -3.02
C GLU A 70 7.62 -5.13 -2.18
N LEU A 71 7.33 -4.85 -0.90
CA LEU A 71 8.23 -4.08 -0.04
C LEU A 71 9.29 -4.93 0.67
N ARG A 72 8.97 -6.19 1.00
CA ARG A 72 9.84 -7.08 1.77
C ARG A 72 11.25 -7.27 1.17
N PRO A 73 11.43 -7.48 -0.15
CA PRO A 73 12.77 -7.68 -0.73
C PRO A 73 13.71 -6.49 -0.57
N ALA A 74 13.16 -5.27 -0.52
CA ALA A 74 13.93 -4.03 -0.40
C ALA A 74 14.08 -3.54 1.06
N ALA A 75 13.37 -4.16 2.01
CA ALA A 75 13.34 -3.71 3.39
C ALA A 75 14.59 -4.17 4.16
N ARG A 76 15.39 -3.19 4.61
CA ARG A 76 16.53 -3.44 5.50
C ARG A 76 16.10 -3.67 6.96
N LEU A 77 15.04 -2.98 7.39
CA LEU A 77 14.46 -3.09 8.72
C LEU A 77 13.05 -3.67 8.59
N LYS A 78 12.90 -4.95 8.96
CA LYS A 78 11.65 -5.69 8.78
C LYS A 78 10.60 -5.34 9.83
N ASP A 79 11.02 -4.92 11.02
CA ASP A 79 10.11 -4.61 12.13
C ASP A 79 9.15 -3.44 11.82
N TYR A 80 9.54 -2.54 10.91
CA TYR A 80 8.70 -1.42 10.48
C TYR A 80 7.87 -1.71 9.23
N LEU A 81 8.07 -2.86 8.56
CA LEU A 81 7.28 -3.24 7.37
C LEU A 81 5.78 -3.15 7.61
N PRO A 82 5.21 -3.62 8.74
CA PRO A 82 3.78 -3.58 8.94
C PRO A 82 3.18 -2.18 8.85
N ILE A 83 3.91 -1.16 9.31
CA ILE A 83 3.50 0.25 9.26
C ILE A 83 3.46 0.74 7.81
N PHE A 84 4.52 0.49 7.04
CA PHE A 84 4.61 0.92 5.64
C PHE A 84 3.58 0.24 4.76
N VAL A 85 3.39 -1.06 4.93
CA VAL A 85 2.38 -1.84 4.23
C VAL A 85 1.00 -1.28 4.55
N SER A 86 0.67 -1.12 5.84
CA SER A 86 -0.63 -0.58 6.27
C SER A 86 -0.91 0.80 5.67
N ARG A 87 0.07 1.71 5.69
CA ARG A 87 -0.07 3.06 5.12
C ARG A 87 -0.29 3.06 3.60
N ARG A 88 0.27 2.10 2.88
CA ARG A 88 0.07 1.99 1.43
C ARG A 88 -1.30 1.39 1.11
N VAL A 89 -1.73 0.38 1.87
CA VAL A 89 -3.07 -0.20 1.70
C VAL A 89 -4.17 0.82 2.02
N ARG A 90 -4.05 1.63 3.09
CA ARG A 90 -5.02 2.73 3.37
C ARG A 90 -5.19 3.66 2.18
N ARG A 91 -4.07 4.10 1.59
CA ARG A 91 -4.06 4.94 0.38
C ARG A 91 -4.73 4.26 -0.82
N MET A 92 -4.59 2.94 -0.97
CA MET A 92 -5.28 2.18 -2.03
C MET A 92 -6.78 2.06 -1.79
N LEU A 93 -7.22 2.04 -0.53
CA LEU A 93 -8.63 2.03 -0.13
C LEU A 93 -9.30 3.42 -0.18
N GLY A 94 -8.52 4.49 -0.35
CA GLY A 94 -9.02 5.87 -0.34
C GLY A 94 -9.34 6.41 1.06
N ALA A 95 -8.73 5.82 2.10
CA ALA A 95 -8.89 6.18 3.52
C ALA A 95 -7.66 6.90 4.09
#